data_AF-A0A7J8P224-F1
#
_entry.id   AF-A0A7J8P224-F1
#
_cell.length_a   1.000
_cell.length_b   1.000
_cell.length_c   1.000
_cell.angle_alpha   90.00
_cell.angle_beta   90.00
_cell.angle_gamma   90.00
#
_symmetry.space_group_name_H-M   'P 1'
#
loop_
_entity.id
_entity.type
_entity.pdbx_description
1 polymer ?
#
loop_
_entity_poly.entity_id
_entity_poly.type
_entity_poly.pdbx_seq_one_letter_code
_entity_poly.pdbx_strand_id
1 'polypeptide(L)'
;VFKSLEDDGFPIKYARVPITDGKAPKSSDFDRLAANIASASKDTAFVFNCQMGRGRTTTGTVIACLVKLRIDYGRPIKVLPGDVNHEQADGSSSSGEESGSDATRLISSTVKVRTKNEQGRAFGIDDILLLWKITRLFDNGVECREVLDAIIDRCSALQNIRQAVLHYRKVFNQQHIEPRVRRVALNRGAEYLERYFRLIAFAAYLGSEAFDSFCGQGECKMSFKNWLHQRPEVQAMKWSIRLRPGRFFTVPEELRAPHELQHGDAVMEAIVKTRNGSVLGKGSILKMYFFP
;
A
#
# COMPACT_ATOMS: atom_id res chain seq x y z
N VAL A 1 13.99 -12.62 30.04
CA VAL A 1 13.55 -11.20 30.06
C VAL A 1 12.04 -11.12 30.19
N PHE A 2 11.22 -11.23 29.13
CA PHE A 2 9.76 -11.03 29.26
C PHE A 2 9.06 -11.97 30.25
N LYS A 3 9.45 -13.25 30.31
CA LYS A 3 8.95 -14.17 31.32
C LYS A 3 9.27 -13.73 32.75
N SER A 4 10.47 -13.18 32.97
CA SER A 4 10.85 -12.61 34.28
C SER A 4 10.00 -11.40 34.63
N LEU A 5 9.70 -10.53 33.66
CA LEU A 5 8.82 -9.38 33.90
C LEU A 5 7.38 -9.82 34.23
N GLU A 6 6.89 -10.88 33.60
CA GLU A 6 5.62 -11.52 33.95
C GLU A 6 5.67 -12.11 35.38
N ASP A 7 6.76 -12.82 35.72
CA ASP A 7 6.98 -13.40 37.05
C ASP A 7 7.11 -12.32 38.15
N ASP A 8 7.65 -11.15 37.82
CA ASP A 8 7.77 -9.96 38.68
C ASP A 8 6.43 -9.19 38.83
N GLY A 9 5.35 -9.66 38.18
CA GLY A 9 4.00 -9.11 38.31
C GLY A 9 3.68 -7.95 37.37
N PHE A 10 4.53 -7.63 36.38
CA PHE A 10 4.20 -6.61 35.40
C PHE A 10 3.09 -7.08 34.44
N PRO A 11 2.12 -6.23 34.08
CA PRO A 11 0.99 -6.59 33.20
C PRO A 11 1.43 -6.58 31.72
N ILE A 12 2.43 -7.39 31.39
CA ILE A 12 3.02 -7.51 30.05
C ILE A 12 2.72 -8.92 29.55
N LYS A 13 2.41 -9.04 28.26
CA LYS A 13 2.31 -10.35 27.59
C LYS A 13 3.20 -10.36 26.36
N TYR A 14 4.14 -11.29 26.30
CA TYR A 14 5.01 -11.42 25.13
C TYR A 14 4.45 -12.37 24.07
N ALA A 15 4.49 -11.92 22.81
CA ALA A 15 4.16 -12.76 21.65
C ALA A 15 5.19 -12.60 20.53
N ARG A 16 5.59 -13.73 19.92
CA ARG A 16 6.57 -13.76 18.82
C ARG A 16 5.94 -14.21 17.52
N VAL A 17 6.01 -13.37 16.48
CA VAL A 17 5.58 -13.69 15.11
C VAL A 17 6.78 -13.60 14.16
N PRO A 18 7.29 -14.74 13.63
CA PRO A 18 8.55 -14.77 12.87
C PRO A 18 8.37 -14.33 11.41
N ILE A 19 8.29 -13.01 11.19
CA ILE A 19 8.19 -12.42 9.85
C ILE A 19 9.59 -12.17 9.28
N THR A 20 9.85 -12.69 8.07
CA THR A 20 11.11 -12.47 7.33
C THR A 20 11.27 -11.00 6.97
N ASP A 21 12.50 -10.49 7.10
CA ASP A 21 12.77 -9.08 6.81
C ASP A 21 12.52 -8.75 5.32
N GLY A 22 11.97 -7.56 5.08
CA GLY A 22 11.57 -7.10 3.74
C GLY A 22 10.34 -7.79 3.14
N LYS A 23 9.99 -9.01 3.55
CA LYS A 23 8.86 -9.78 2.99
C LYS A 23 7.52 -9.36 3.58
N ALA A 24 6.44 -9.69 2.86
CA ALA A 24 5.10 -9.60 3.41
C ALA A 24 4.81 -10.74 4.42
N PRO A 25 3.98 -10.51 5.46
CA PRO A 25 3.58 -11.57 6.39
C PRO A 25 2.89 -12.73 5.67
N LYS A 26 3.13 -13.96 6.14
CA LYS A 26 2.39 -15.14 5.69
C LYS A 26 0.97 -15.09 6.22
N SER A 27 0.04 -15.81 5.60
CA SER A 27 -1.37 -15.80 6.06
C SER A 27 -1.51 -16.28 7.51
N SER A 28 -0.67 -17.24 7.94
CA SER A 28 -0.61 -17.68 9.35
C SER A 28 -0.08 -16.61 10.31
N ASP A 29 0.74 -15.67 9.83
CA ASP A 29 1.24 -14.55 10.64
C ASP A 29 0.12 -13.55 10.91
N PHE A 30 -0.72 -13.28 9.90
CA PHE A 30 -1.96 -12.50 10.07
C PHE A 30 -2.89 -13.15 11.08
N ASP A 31 -3.12 -14.47 10.97
CA ASP A 31 -3.99 -15.20 11.91
C ASP A 31 -3.47 -15.10 13.36
N ARG A 32 -2.16 -15.27 13.57
CA ARG A 32 -1.54 -15.14 14.88
C ARG A 32 -1.66 -13.74 15.45
N LEU A 33 -1.41 -12.72 14.63
CA LEU A 33 -1.58 -11.32 15.05
C LEU A 33 -3.04 -11.04 15.41
N ALA A 34 -3.97 -11.40 14.53
CA ALA A 34 -5.40 -11.20 14.75
C ALA A 34 -5.89 -11.89 16.02
N ALA A 35 -5.49 -13.15 16.26
CA ALA A 35 -5.83 -13.88 17.49
C ALA A 35 -5.30 -13.17 18.74
N ASN A 36 -4.03 -12.75 18.74
CA ASN A 36 -3.44 -12.06 19.88
C ASN A 36 -4.16 -10.74 20.17
N ILE A 37 -4.45 -9.96 19.12
CA ILE A 37 -5.13 -8.66 19.24
C ILE A 37 -6.58 -8.83 19.70
N ALA A 38 -7.31 -9.78 19.12
CA ALA A 38 -8.72 -10.03 19.46
C ALA A 38 -8.90 -10.63 20.87
N SER A 39 -7.90 -11.35 21.38
CA SER A 39 -7.91 -11.90 22.74
C SER A 39 -7.55 -10.90 23.83
N ALA A 40 -7.04 -9.71 23.47
CA ALA A 40 -6.59 -8.71 24.43
C ALA A 40 -7.76 -7.90 25.00
N SER A 41 -7.60 -7.38 26.22
CA SER A 41 -8.58 -6.47 26.80
C SER A 41 -8.64 -5.14 26.03
N LYS A 42 -9.73 -4.37 26.23
CA LYS A 42 -9.92 -3.09 25.52
C LYS A 42 -8.78 -2.11 25.77
N ASP A 43 -8.29 -2.06 27.01
CA ASP A 43 -7.25 -1.14 27.50
C ASP A 43 -5.82 -1.61 27.24
N THR A 44 -5.64 -2.74 26.55
CA THR A 44 -4.31 -3.26 26.23
C THR A 44 -3.62 -2.38 25.19
N ALA A 45 -2.45 -1.83 25.55
CA ALA A 45 -1.54 -1.21 24.60
C ALA A 45 -0.73 -2.28 23.82
N PHE A 46 -0.63 -2.12 22.50
CA PHE A 46 0.16 -3.02 21.66
C PHE A 46 1.49 -2.39 21.26
N VAL A 47 2.60 -3.05 21.59
CA VAL A 47 3.95 -2.61 21.23
C VAL A 47 4.54 -3.54 20.16
N PHE A 48 4.77 -3.01 18.96
CA PHE A 48 5.38 -3.75 17.86
C PHE A 48 6.85 -3.38 17.70
N ASN A 49 7.73 -4.38 17.85
CA ASN A 49 9.17 -4.16 17.71
C ASN A 49 9.79 -5.08 16.63
N CYS A 50 10.73 -4.53 15.87
CA CYS A 50 11.58 -5.25 14.94
C CYS A 50 12.96 -4.57 14.88
N GLN A 51 13.93 -5.17 14.18
CA GLN A 51 15.32 -4.70 14.18
C GLN A 51 15.49 -3.19 13.96
N MET A 52 14.74 -2.61 13.02
CA MET A 52 14.86 -1.19 12.65
C MET A 52 13.60 -0.36 12.93
N GLY A 53 12.55 -0.94 13.52
CA GLY A 53 11.26 -0.23 13.69
C GLY A 53 10.52 0.15 12.39
N ARG A 54 11.03 -0.17 11.19
CA ARG A 54 10.43 0.22 9.90
C ARG A 54 9.38 -0.79 9.40
N GLY A 55 9.80 -1.78 8.62
CA GLY A 55 8.86 -2.55 7.79
C GLY A 55 7.91 -3.44 8.58
N ARG A 56 8.46 -4.28 9.47
CA ARG A 56 7.68 -5.26 10.25
C ARG A 56 6.85 -4.59 11.34
N THR A 57 7.45 -3.64 12.07
CA THR A 57 6.75 -2.82 13.07
C THR A 57 5.56 -2.09 12.46
N THR A 58 5.75 -1.27 11.42
CA THR A 58 4.62 -0.55 10.79
C THR A 58 3.55 -1.50 10.29
N THR A 59 3.92 -2.65 9.71
CA THR A 59 2.95 -3.64 9.24
C THR A 59 2.14 -4.25 10.38
N GLY A 60 2.78 -4.57 11.50
CA GLY A 60 2.11 -5.05 12.72
C GLY A 60 1.14 -4.01 13.28
N THR A 61 1.56 -2.74 13.33
CA THR A 61 0.70 -1.63 13.76
C THR A 61 -0.52 -1.47 12.86
N VAL A 62 -0.35 -1.48 11.53
CA VAL A 62 -1.48 -1.40 10.57
C VAL A 62 -2.45 -2.56 10.78
N ILE A 63 -1.95 -3.79 10.96
CA ILE A 63 -2.79 -4.97 11.24
C ILE A 63 -3.57 -4.77 12.56
N ALA A 64 -2.92 -4.27 13.61
CA ALA A 64 -3.58 -4.01 14.89
C ALA A 64 -4.69 -2.96 14.78
N CYS A 65 -4.43 -1.85 14.08
CA CYS A 65 -5.44 -0.83 13.83
C CYS A 65 -6.64 -1.40 13.08
N LEU A 66 -6.42 -2.19 12.02
CA LEU A 66 -7.52 -2.81 11.28
C LEU A 66 -8.36 -3.76 12.14
N VAL A 67 -7.71 -4.62 12.92
CA VAL A 67 -8.40 -5.58 13.80
C VAL A 67 -9.17 -4.85 14.90
N LYS A 68 -8.58 -3.84 15.54
CA LYS A 68 -9.26 -3.04 16.58
C LYS A 68 -10.45 -2.27 16.01
N LEU A 69 -10.29 -1.60 14.85
CA LEU A 69 -11.43 -0.95 14.18
C LEU A 69 -12.56 -1.93 13.89
N ARG A 70 -12.24 -3.15 13.45
CA ARG A 70 -13.26 -4.18 13.20
C ARG A 70 -13.96 -4.65 14.48
N ILE A 71 -13.22 -4.79 15.59
CA ILE A 71 -13.78 -5.19 16.89
C ILE A 71 -14.65 -4.07 17.47
N ASP A 72 -14.21 -2.83 17.36
CA ASP A 72 -14.85 -1.69 18.02
C ASP A 72 -16.08 -1.17 17.23
N TYR A 73 -16.05 -1.21 15.90
CA TYR A 73 -17.09 -0.62 15.04
C TYR A 73 -17.87 -1.63 14.19
N GLY A 74 -17.50 -2.91 14.21
CA GLY A 74 -18.18 -3.93 13.42
C GLY A 74 -17.89 -3.85 11.92
N ARG A 75 -18.87 -4.27 11.10
CA ARG A 75 -18.79 -4.28 9.63
C ARG A 75 -19.71 -3.21 9.02
N PRO A 76 -19.31 -2.55 7.90
CA PRO A 76 -17.96 -2.56 7.33
C PRO A 76 -16.96 -1.85 8.25
N ILE A 77 -15.67 -2.11 8.07
CA ILE A 77 -14.63 -1.37 8.81
C ILE A 77 -14.76 0.09 8.41
N LYS A 78 -14.75 1.01 9.38
CA LYS A 78 -14.84 2.45 9.13
C LYS A 78 -13.73 3.16 9.92
N VAL A 79 -13.16 4.20 9.32
CA VAL A 79 -12.30 5.15 10.04
C VAL A 79 -13.20 6.25 10.58
N LEU A 80 -13.13 6.55 11.88
CA LEU A 80 -13.80 7.73 12.43
C LEU A 80 -13.14 9.00 11.88
N PRO A 81 -13.90 9.99 11.39
CA PRO A 81 -13.36 11.28 10.93
C PRO A 81 -12.74 12.19 12.02
N GLY A 82 -12.39 11.68 13.20
CA GLY A 82 -12.35 12.46 14.45
C GLY A 82 -11.01 12.76 15.12
N ASP A 83 -9.84 12.40 14.56
CA ASP A 83 -8.53 12.64 15.22
C ASP A 83 -7.62 13.59 14.42
N VAL A 84 -8.18 14.51 13.63
CA VAL A 84 -7.37 15.41 12.80
C VAL A 84 -6.93 16.69 13.53
N ASN A 85 -7.44 16.99 14.73
CA ASN A 85 -7.12 18.24 15.44
C ASN A 85 -6.77 18.05 16.92
N HIS A 86 -5.47 18.01 17.23
CA HIS A 86 -4.77 18.48 18.44
C HIS A 86 -3.32 17.97 18.30
N GLU A 87 -2.28 18.77 18.07
CA GLU A 87 -1.91 20.01 18.76
C GLU A 87 -1.29 21.04 17.80
N GLN A 88 -1.87 22.24 17.75
CA GLN A 88 -1.09 23.46 17.57
C GLN A 88 -1.51 24.38 18.72
N ALA A 89 -0.53 24.67 19.57
CA ALA A 89 -0.67 25.53 20.73
C ALA A 89 -0.99 26.97 20.31
N ASP A 90 -1.97 27.53 21.02
CA ASP A 90 -2.11 28.90 21.51
C ASP A 90 -1.81 30.08 20.57
N GLY A 91 -2.88 30.80 20.26
CA GLY A 91 -2.85 32.14 19.69
C GLY A 91 -4.23 32.78 19.79
N SER A 92 -4.56 33.29 20.98
CA SER A 92 -5.76 34.05 21.32
C SER A 92 -6.14 35.13 20.29
N SER A 93 -7.42 35.23 19.91
CA SER A 93 -8.18 36.46 20.08
C SER A 93 -9.68 36.29 19.82
N SER A 94 -10.43 37.18 20.46
CA SER A 94 -11.83 37.12 20.86
C SER A 94 -12.86 37.68 19.86
N SER A 95 -14.11 37.28 20.05
CA SER A 95 -15.36 38.09 20.05
C SER A 95 -16.39 37.88 18.93
N GLY A 96 -17.66 37.71 19.33
CA GLY A 96 -18.82 38.26 18.63
C GLY A 96 -19.93 37.30 18.15
N GLU A 97 -20.83 36.94 19.07
CA GLU A 97 -22.31 36.79 18.97
C GLU A 97 -23.04 36.17 17.74
N GLU A 98 -23.70 35.03 18.02
CA GLU A 98 -25.11 34.59 17.83
C GLU A 98 -25.98 35.02 16.62
N SER A 99 -26.51 34.05 15.86
CA SER A 99 -27.97 33.76 15.75
C SER A 99 -28.26 32.67 14.70
N GLY A 100 -29.31 31.89 14.92
CA GLY A 100 -29.57 30.58 14.34
C GLY A 100 -30.10 30.50 12.91
N SER A 101 -30.18 29.27 12.39
CA SER A 101 -31.37 28.71 11.72
C SER A 101 -31.06 27.33 11.12
N ASP A 102 -32.09 26.50 11.23
CA ASP A 102 -32.23 25.12 10.80
C ASP A 102 -32.20 24.97 9.27
N ALA A 103 -31.51 23.96 8.74
CA ALA A 103 -31.73 23.44 7.38
C ALA A 103 -30.98 22.12 7.15
N THR A 104 -31.73 21.03 7.30
CA THR A 104 -31.56 19.72 6.68
C THR A 104 -30.82 19.77 5.34
N ARG A 105 -29.57 19.26 5.28
CA ARG A 105 -28.85 19.06 4.01
C ARG A 105 -28.56 17.57 3.79
N LEU A 106 -29.47 17.00 3.03
CA LEU A 106 -29.39 15.73 2.32
C LEU A 106 -28.00 15.52 1.69
N ILE A 107 -27.38 14.39 2.01
CA ILE A 107 -26.13 13.92 1.41
C ILE A 107 -26.45 13.48 -0.02
N SER A 108 -26.30 14.41 -0.97
CA SER A 108 -26.30 14.09 -2.39
C SER A 108 -24.98 13.42 -2.74
N SER A 109 -25.04 12.11 -2.96
CA SER A 109 -24.03 11.29 -3.61
C SER A 109 -23.85 11.74 -5.06
N THR A 110 -23.11 12.83 -5.26
CA THR A 110 -22.70 13.25 -6.60
C THR A 110 -21.39 12.56 -6.96
N VAL A 111 -21.52 11.53 -7.79
CA VAL A 111 -20.46 11.05 -8.69
C VAL A 111 -19.88 12.27 -9.41
N LYS A 112 -18.73 12.79 -8.94
CA LYS A 112 -17.98 13.80 -9.68
C LYS A 112 -17.41 13.14 -10.92
N VAL A 113 -18.16 13.23 -12.02
CA VAL A 113 -17.65 13.11 -13.39
C VAL A 113 -16.44 14.03 -13.49
N ARG A 114 -15.26 13.42 -13.57
CA ARG A 114 -13.97 14.09 -13.50
C ARG A 114 -13.59 14.56 -14.90
N THR A 115 -14.16 15.68 -15.34
CA THR A 115 -13.68 16.41 -16.52
C THR A 115 -12.88 17.62 -16.06
N LYS A 116 -11.54 17.49 -16.08
CA LYS A 116 -10.55 18.56 -16.36
C LYS A 116 -9.10 18.06 -16.20
N ASN A 117 -8.34 18.19 -17.30
CA ASN A 117 -6.88 18.12 -17.50
C ASN A 117 -6.14 16.82 -17.11
N GLU A 118 -6.13 15.83 -18.02
CA GLU A 118 -5.41 14.56 -17.84
C GLU A 118 -4.02 14.51 -18.50
N GLN A 119 -3.46 15.62 -18.99
CA GLN A 119 -2.17 15.62 -19.69
C GLN A 119 -0.93 15.82 -18.77
N GLY A 120 -1.07 15.79 -17.44
CA GLY A 120 0.06 16.08 -16.54
C GLY A 120 0.03 15.46 -15.14
N ARG A 121 -0.84 14.48 -14.85
CA ARG A 121 -0.86 13.88 -13.52
C ARG A 121 0.28 12.88 -13.36
N ALA A 122 1.05 12.99 -12.28
CA ALA A 122 2.10 12.03 -11.95
C ALA A 122 1.49 10.65 -11.68
N PHE A 123 2.19 9.58 -12.10
CA PHE A 123 1.78 8.20 -11.83
C PHE A 123 1.69 7.96 -10.32
N GLY A 124 0.48 7.70 -9.83
CA GLY A 124 0.16 7.44 -8.44
C GLY A 124 -0.05 5.95 -8.15
N ILE A 125 -0.31 5.64 -6.87
CA ILE A 125 -0.55 4.26 -6.44
C ILE A 125 -1.79 3.68 -7.14
N ASP A 126 -2.80 4.52 -7.40
CA ASP A 126 -4.04 4.15 -8.07
C ASP A 126 -3.86 3.83 -9.56
N ASP A 127 -2.69 4.11 -10.15
CA ASP A 127 -2.44 3.73 -11.55
C ASP A 127 -2.01 2.26 -11.69
N ILE A 128 -1.76 1.57 -10.57
CA ILE A 128 -1.44 0.14 -10.57
C ILE A 128 -2.75 -0.66 -10.70
N LEU A 129 -3.10 -1.04 -11.93
CA LEU A 129 -4.33 -1.79 -12.27
C LEU A 129 -4.58 -3.04 -11.43
N LEU A 130 -3.51 -3.70 -10.95
CA LEU A 130 -3.62 -4.86 -10.06
C LEU A 130 -4.43 -4.56 -8.81
N LEU A 131 -4.29 -3.35 -8.26
CA LEU A 131 -4.95 -2.94 -7.01
C LEU A 131 -6.45 -2.78 -7.22
N TRP A 132 -6.89 -2.24 -8.37
CA TRP A 132 -8.31 -2.22 -8.73
C TRP A 132 -8.88 -3.61 -8.91
N LYS A 133 -8.11 -4.52 -9.54
CA LYS A 133 -8.55 -5.90 -9.76
C LYS A 133 -8.83 -6.63 -8.45
N ILE A 134 -7.91 -6.56 -7.47
CA ILE A 134 -8.14 -7.21 -6.17
C ILE A 134 -9.29 -6.55 -5.40
N THR A 135 -9.38 -5.23 -5.39
CA THR A 135 -10.47 -4.49 -4.73
C THR A 135 -11.84 -4.91 -5.27
N ARG A 136 -11.97 -5.14 -6.59
CA ARG A 136 -13.22 -5.58 -7.22
C ARG A 136 -13.60 -7.05 -6.97
N LEU A 137 -12.71 -7.86 -6.38
CA LEU A 137 -13.03 -9.25 -6.02
C LEU A 137 -13.82 -9.36 -4.71
N PHE A 138 -13.98 -8.25 -3.97
CA PHE A 138 -14.63 -8.24 -2.67
C PHE A 138 -15.76 -7.22 -2.67
N ASP A 139 -16.92 -7.58 -2.11
CA ASP A 139 -18.12 -6.72 -2.09
C ASP A 139 -17.87 -5.37 -1.40
N ASN A 140 -17.00 -5.35 -0.40
CA ASN A 140 -16.59 -4.17 0.38
C ASN A 140 -15.15 -3.73 0.09
N GLY A 141 -14.60 -4.13 -1.06
CA GLY A 141 -13.16 -4.02 -1.31
C GLY A 141 -12.68 -2.57 -1.44
N VAL A 142 -13.52 -1.68 -1.97
CA VAL A 142 -13.17 -0.25 -2.15
C VAL A 142 -13.08 0.41 -0.78
N GLU A 143 -14.10 0.25 0.05
CA GLU A 143 -14.19 0.81 1.39
C GLU A 143 -13.07 0.27 2.29
N CYS A 144 -12.82 -1.04 2.24
CA CYS A 144 -11.73 -1.66 3.01
C CYS A 144 -10.35 -1.15 2.58
N ARG A 145 -10.15 -0.85 1.29
CA ARG A 145 -8.90 -0.26 0.79
C ARG A 145 -8.75 1.19 1.24
N GLU A 146 -9.80 1.99 1.21
CA GLU A 146 -9.77 3.39 1.70
C GLU A 146 -9.41 3.45 3.19
N VAL A 147 -10.05 2.60 4.00
CA VAL A 147 -9.73 2.46 5.43
C VAL A 147 -8.28 2.04 5.64
N LEU A 148 -7.81 1.04 4.89
CA LEU A 148 -6.42 0.61 4.95
C LEU A 148 -5.45 1.75 4.60
N ASP A 149 -5.76 2.52 3.56
CA ASP A 149 -4.90 3.61 3.09
C ASP A 149 -4.79 4.73 4.14
N ALA A 150 -5.90 5.09 4.78
CA ALA A 150 -5.93 6.04 5.89
C ALA A 150 -5.10 5.56 7.10
N ILE A 151 -5.19 4.27 7.44
CA ILE A 151 -4.39 3.67 8.52
C ILE A 151 -2.90 3.67 8.15
N ILE A 152 -2.55 3.32 6.91
CA ILE A 152 -1.17 3.37 6.42
C ILE A 152 -0.60 4.79 6.55
N ASP A 153 -1.41 5.82 6.26
CA ASP A 153 -0.98 7.21 6.42
C ASP A 153 -0.79 7.59 7.89
N ARG A 154 -1.69 7.17 8.80
CA ARG A 154 -1.50 7.36 10.25
C ARG A 154 -0.27 6.62 10.79
N CYS A 155 0.08 5.48 10.22
CA CYS A 155 1.26 4.68 10.61
C CYS A 155 2.53 5.02 9.82
N SER A 156 2.57 6.15 9.10
CA SER A 156 3.61 6.44 8.10
C SER A 156 4.92 7.03 8.63
N ALA A 157 5.03 7.29 9.95
CA ALA A 157 6.14 8.03 10.57
C ALA A 157 7.54 7.59 10.11
N LEU A 158 7.79 6.27 10.01
CA LEU A 158 9.08 5.74 9.52
C LEU A 158 9.03 5.27 8.07
N GLN A 159 7.88 4.76 7.62
CA GLN A 159 7.73 4.26 6.27
C GLN A 159 6.26 4.12 5.86
N ASN A 160 5.87 4.84 4.81
CA ASN A 160 4.63 4.58 4.10
C ASN A 160 4.86 3.54 2.98
N ILE A 161 4.12 2.42 3.02
CA ILE A 161 4.30 1.34 2.03
C ILE A 161 3.85 1.74 0.62
N ARG A 162 2.84 2.61 0.48
CA ARG A 162 2.37 3.10 -0.83
C ARG A 162 3.43 4.01 -1.47
N GLN A 163 4.00 4.92 -0.68
CA GLN A 163 5.10 5.77 -1.14
C GLN A 163 6.36 4.94 -1.47
N ALA A 164 6.65 3.88 -0.71
CA ALA A 164 7.77 2.99 -0.99
C ALA A 164 7.63 2.29 -2.36
N VAL A 165 6.42 1.82 -2.73
CA VAL A 165 6.16 1.26 -4.06
C VAL A 165 6.48 2.28 -5.16
N LEU A 166 5.98 3.50 -5.02
CA LEU A 166 6.19 4.57 -6.01
C LEU A 166 7.67 4.99 -6.10
N HIS A 167 8.37 5.06 -4.97
CA HIS A 167 9.80 5.34 -4.93
C HIS A 167 10.61 4.30 -5.72
N TYR A 168 10.41 3.01 -5.44
CA TYR A 168 11.13 1.95 -6.16
C TYR A 168 10.75 1.88 -7.64
N ARG A 169 9.51 2.24 -7.99
CA ARG A 169 9.10 2.44 -9.38
C ARG A 169 9.89 3.56 -10.05
N LYS A 170 10.05 4.71 -9.39
CA LYS A 170 10.86 5.80 -9.93
C LYS A 170 12.28 5.34 -10.23
N VAL A 171 12.94 4.68 -9.27
CA VAL A 171 14.32 4.17 -9.43
C VAL A 171 14.41 3.13 -10.56
N PHE A 172 13.45 2.20 -10.65
CA PHE A 172 13.42 1.19 -11.71
C PHE A 172 13.34 1.79 -13.14
N ASN A 173 12.65 2.92 -13.29
CA ASN A 173 12.47 3.57 -14.60
C ASN A 173 13.55 4.59 -14.95
N GLN A 174 14.48 4.90 -14.05
CA GLN A 174 15.59 5.80 -14.35
C GLN A 174 16.64 5.10 -15.23
N GLN A 175 16.71 5.48 -16.51
CA GLN A 175 17.58 4.81 -17.49
C GLN A 175 19.08 5.04 -17.21
N HIS A 176 19.44 6.15 -16.56
CA HIS A 176 20.83 6.46 -16.21
C HIS A 176 21.35 5.66 -15.00
N ILE A 177 20.49 4.94 -14.28
CA ILE A 177 20.87 4.11 -13.14
C ILE A 177 21.34 2.74 -13.63
N GLU A 178 22.40 2.21 -13.00
CA GLU A 178 22.98 0.90 -13.34
C GLU A 178 21.90 -0.22 -13.38
N PRO A 179 21.91 -1.10 -14.40
CA PRO A 179 20.94 -2.20 -14.52
C PRO A 179 20.80 -3.07 -13.27
N ARG A 180 21.89 -3.32 -12.53
CA ARG A 180 21.84 -4.08 -11.27
C ARG A 180 21.03 -3.35 -10.19
N VAL A 181 21.26 -2.06 -10.02
CA VAL A 181 20.53 -1.23 -9.05
C VAL A 181 19.05 -1.17 -9.41
N ARG A 182 18.71 -1.01 -10.70
CA ARG A 182 17.33 -1.05 -11.18
C ARG A 182 16.65 -2.39 -10.90
N ARG A 183 17.36 -3.51 -11.07
CA ARG A 183 16.85 -4.86 -10.74
C ARG A 183 16.59 -5.02 -9.24
N VAL A 184 17.51 -4.55 -8.39
CA VAL A 184 17.32 -4.57 -6.93
C VAL A 184 16.13 -3.70 -6.52
N ALA A 185 15.98 -2.52 -7.12
CA ALA A 185 14.83 -1.65 -6.93
C ALA A 185 13.52 -2.33 -7.32
N LEU A 186 13.48 -3.01 -8.48
CA LEU A 186 12.31 -3.75 -8.93
C LEU A 186 11.91 -4.84 -7.92
N ASN A 187 12.87 -5.63 -7.45
CA ASN A 187 12.63 -6.68 -6.46
C ASN A 187 12.09 -6.08 -5.15
N ARG A 188 12.70 -5.00 -4.65
CA ARG A 188 12.22 -4.32 -3.43
C ARG A 188 10.83 -3.73 -3.62
N GLY A 189 10.57 -3.08 -4.76
CA GLY A 189 9.25 -2.56 -5.12
C GLY A 189 8.19 -3.66 -5.12
N ALA A 190 8.50 -4.83 -5.70
CA ALA A 190 7.61 -5.98 -5.72
C ALA A 190 7.26 -6.48 -4.31
N GLU A 191 8.22 -6.49 -3.37
CA GLU A 191 7.95 -6.87 -1.98
C GLU A 191 7.02 -5.88 -1.27
N TYR A 192 7.18 -4.58 -1.49
CA TYR A 192 6.25 -3.58 -0.95
C TYR A 192 4.86 -3.71 -1.58
N LEU A 193 4.78 -3.96 -2.89
CA LEU A 193 3.51 -4.16 -3.59
C LEU A 193 2.80 -5.42 -3.10
N GLU A 194 3.51 -6.55 -2.93
CA GLU A 194 2.92 -7.77 -2.36
C GLU A 194 2.41 -7.53 -0.93
N ARG A 195 3.16 -6.78 -0.12
CA ARG A 195 2.75 -6.48 1.26
C ARG A 195 1.46 -5.66 1.28
N TYR A 196 1.38 -4.62 0.46
CA TYR A 196 0.18 -3.81 0.34
C TYR A 196 -1.01 -4.63 -0.21
N PHE A 197 -0.78 -5.43 -1.24
CA PHE A 197 -1.77 -6.37 -1.80
C PHE A 197 -2.34 -7.33 -0.74
N ARG A 198 -1.49 -7.90 0.13
CA ARG A 198 -1.93 -8.78 1.21
C ARG A 198 -2.69 -8.04 2.29
N LEU A 199 -2.33 -6.80 2.59
CA LEU A 199 -3.08 -5.96 3.53
C LEU A 199 -4.48 -5.62 3.00
N ILE A 200 -4.63 -5.38 1.68
CA ILE A 200 -5.97 -5.20 1.06
C ILE A 200 -6.81 -6.47 1.24
N ALA A 201 -6.25 -7.65 0.92
CA ALA A 201 -6.94 -8.91 1.11
C ALA A 201 -7.33 -9.14 2.58
N PHE A 202 -6.45 -8.79 3.52
CA PHE A 202 -6.71 -8.94 4.95
C PHE A 202 -7.78 -7.95 5.44
N ALA A 203 -7.78 -6.70 4.99
CA ALA A 203 -8.83 -5.73 5.30
C ALA A 203 -10.19 -6.20 4.78
N ALA A 204 -10.26 -6.74 3.56
CA ALA A 204 -11.48 -7.33 3.01
C ALA A 204 -11.97 -8.55 3.82
N TYR A 205 -11.06 -9.43 4.24
CA TYR A 205 -11.39 -10.54 5.15
C TYR A 205 -12.00 -10.04 6.46
N LEU A 206 -11.36 -9.06 7.11
CA LEU A 206 -11.85 -8.46 8.34
C LEU A 206 -13.23 -7.81 8.14
N GLY A 207 -13.48 -7.16 7.01
CA GLY A 207 -14.78 -6.57 6.70
C GLY A 207 -15.89 -7.56 6.32
N SER A 208 -15.58 -8.86 6.18
CA SER A 208 -16.52 -9.92 5.80
C SER A 208 -17.07 -10.69 7.01
N GLU A 209 -18.10 -11.52 6.77
CA GLU A 209 -18.66 -12.45 7.78
C GLU A 209 -17.67 -13.53 8.22
N ALA A 210 -16.63 -13.79 7.41
CA ALA A 210 -15.62 -14.78 7.73
C ALA A 210 -14.91 -14.45 9.06
N PHE A 211 -14.68 -13.17 9.36
CA PHE A 211 -14.05 -12.77 10.60
C PHE A 211 -14.98 -12.90 11.82
N ASP A 212 -16.31 -12.84 11.64
CA ASP A 212 -17.25 -13.05 12.75
C ASP A 212 -17.10 -14.47 13.31
N SER A 213 -16.96 -15.46 12.41
CA SER A 213 -16.69 -16.85 12.81
C SER A 213 -15.33 -17.04 13.50
N PHE A 214 -14.36 -16.16 13.24
CA PHE A 214 -13.04 -16.22 13.88
C PHE A 214 -13.09 -15.78 15.35
N CYS A 215 -13.91 -14.77 15.65
CA CYS A 215 -14.13 -14.24 17.00
C CYS A 215 -15.19 -15.03 17.80
N GLY A 216 -16.10 -15.75 17.13
CA GLY A 216 -17.17 -16.53 17.75
C GLY A 216 -16.71 -17.81 18.48
N GLN A 217 -17.60 -18.34 19.33
CA GLN A 217 -17.43 -19.61 20.05
C GLN A 217 -17.84 -20.86 19.25
N GLY A 218 -18.08 -20.74 17.93
CA GLY A 218 -18.51 -21.85 17.07
C GLY A 218 -17.40 -22.81 16.62
N GLU A 219 -17.80 -23.98 16.09
CA GLU A 219 -16.92 -25.12 15.80
C GLU A 219 -15.95 -24.92 14.61
N CYS A 220 -16.21 -23.97 13.70
CA CYS A 220 -15.30 -23.68 12.59
C CYS A 220 -14.93 -22.20 12.50
N LYS A 221 -13.76 -21.86 13.05
CA LYS A 221 -13.17 -20.51 12.93
C LYS A 221 -12.57 -20.32 11.54
N MET A 222 -13.19 -19.50 10.70
CA MET A 222 -12.62 -19.18 9.39
C MET A 222 -11.40 -18.26 9.56
N SER A 223 -10.20 -18.83 9.52
CA SER A 223 -8.94 -18.07 9.53
C SER A 223 -8.72 -17.32 8.22
N PHE A 224 -7.93 -16.25 8.25
CA PHE A 224 -7.50 -15.55 7.03
C PHE A 224 -6.73 -16.50 6.11
N LYS A 225 -5.90 -17.40 6.67
CA LYS A 225 -5.27 -18.45 5.88
C LYS A 225 -6.31 -19.25 5.11
N ASN A 226 -7.31 -19.85 5.76
CA ASN A 226 -8.29 -20.71 5.08
C ASN A 226 -9.15 -19.91 4.08
N TRP A 227 -9.58 -18.72 4.47
CA TRP A 227 -10.35 -17.80 3.62
C TRP A 227 -9.60 -17.43 2.33
N LEU A 228 -8.29 -17.19 2.42
CA LEU A 228 -7.44 -16.86 1.27
C LEU A 228 -7.12 -18.09 0.41
N HIS A 229 -7.14 -19.31 0.97
CA HIS A 229 -6.95 -20.54 0.18
C HIS A 229 -8.15 -20.83 -0.72
N GLN A 230 -9.36 -20.43 -0.31
CA GLN A 230 -10.59 -20.56 -1.11
C GLN A 230 -10.67 -19.56 -2.29
N ARG A 231 -9.63 -18.73 -2.50
CA ARG A 231 -9.61 -17.64 -3.49
C ARG A 231 -8.38 -17.78 -4.41
N PRO A 232 -8.40 -18.71 -5.37
CA PRO A 232 -7.27 -18.98 -6.25
C PRO A 232 -6.87 -17.77 -7.11
N GLU A 233 -7.81 -16.89 -7.46
CA GLU A 233 -7.59 -15.66 -8.22
C GLU A 233 -6.67 -14.70 -7.46
N VAL A 234 -6.87 -14.58 -6.14
CA VAL A 234 -6.02 -13.75 -5.27
C VAL A 234 -4.61 -14.35 -5.18
N GLN A 235 -4.49 -15.67 -5.12
CA GLN A 235 -3.18 -16.34 -5.14
C GLN A 235 -2.47 -16.15 -6.49
N ALA A 236 -3.19 -16.26 -7.61
CA ALA A 236 -2.65 -16.05 -8.95
C ALA A 236 -2.13 -14.61 -9.10
N MET A 237 -2.88 -13.62 -8.63
CA MET A 237 -2.45 -12.22 -8.60
C MET A 237 -1.18 -12.02 -7.76
N LYS A 238 -1.10 -12.60 -6.56
CA LYS A 238 0.12 -12.58 -5.74
C LYS A 238 1.31 -13.18 -6.49
N TRP A 239 1.13 -14.33 -7.16
CA TRP A 239 2.19 -14.95 -7.96
C TRP A 239 2.62 -14.07 -9.14
N SER A 240 1.69 -13.34 -9.76
CA SER A 240 2.02 -12.41 -10.83
C SER A 240 2.97 -11.29 -10.38
N ILE A 241 2.81 -10.77 -9.15
CA ILE A 241 3.73 -9.79 -8.54
C ILE A 241 5.15 -10.37 -8.46
N ARG A 242 5.28 -11.62 -8.00
CA ARG A 242 6.59 -12.28 -7.79
C ARG A 242 7.28 -12.67 -9.09
N LEU A 243 6.53 -13.22 -10.03
CA LEU A 243 7.09 -13.80 -11.26
C LEU A 243 7.36 -12.75 -12.33
N ARG A 244 6.52 -11.71 -12.41
CA ARG A 244 6.61 -10.68 -13.46
C ARG A 244 6.42 -9.27 -12.89
N PRO A 245 7.24 -8.85 -11.90
CA PRO A 245 7.06 -7.54 -11.25
C PRO A 245 7.14 -6.38 -12.22
N GLY A 246 7.95 -6.47 -13.28
CA GLY A 246 8.09 -5.40 -14.28
C GLY A 246 6.76 -4.90 -14.86
N ARG A 247 5.74 -5.77 -14.99
CA ARG A 247 4.41 -5.39 -15.52
C ARG A 247 3.69 -4.32 -14.70
N PHE A 248 4.02 -4.19 -13.41
CA PHE A 248 3.40 -3.21 -12.51
C PHE A 248 4.23 -1.95 -12.32
N PHE A 249 5.50 -1.98 -12.75
CA PHE A 249 6.47 -0.92 -12.51
C PHE A 249 6.89 -0.20 -13.80
N THR A 250 6.73 -0.80 -14.98
CA THR A 250 7.05 -0.14 -16.25
C THR A 250 6.10 1.04 -16.53
N VAL A 251 6.68 2.15 -16.98
CA VAL A 251 5.93 3.31 -17.48
C VAL A 251 5.34 2.97 -18.86
N PRO A 252 4.02 3.14 -19.08
CA PRO A 252 3.42 3.06 -20.42
C PRO A 252 4.11 3.99 -21.41
N GLU A 253 4.25 3.56 -22.67
CA GLU A 253 4.95 4.29 -23.75
C GLU A 253 4.54 5.78 -23.82
N GLU A 254 3.24 6.06 -23.65
CA GLU A 254 2.61 7.38 -23.71
C GLU A 254 3.15 8.39 -22.67
N LEU A 255 3.63 7.90 -21.51
CA LEU A 255 4.20 8.72 -20.45
C LEU A 255 5.73 8.87 -20.57
N ARG A 256 6.39 8.16 -21.50
CA ARG A 256 7.82 8.38 -21.81
C ARG A 256 8.05 9.56 -22.75
N ALA A 257 7.09 9.83 -23.63
CA ALA A 257 7.19 10.86 -24.66
C ALA A 257 7.65 12.25 -24.14
N PRO A 258 7.21 12.76 -22.97
CA PRO A 258 7.67 14.08 -22.50
C PRO A 258 9.14 14.10 -22.03
N HIS A 259 9.70 12.97 -21.60
CA HIS A 259 11.05 12.89 -21.02
C HIS A 259 12.14 12.53 -22.05
N GLU A 260 11.81 11.78 -23.09
CA GLU A 260 12.78 11.39 -24.14
C GLU A 260 13.05 12.53 -25.14
N LEU A 261 12.05 13.41 -25.36
CA LEU A 261 12.16 14.59 -26.23
C LEU A 261 13.16 15.65 -25.73
N GLN A 262 13.56 15.62 -24.46
CA GLN A 262 14.26 16.76 -23.86
C GLN A 262 15.78 16.78 -24.03
N HIS A 263 16.46 15.67 -24.31
CA HIS A 263 17.93 15.68 -24.41
C HIS A 263 18.54 14.65 -25.38
N GLY A 264 17.98 13.44 -25.50
CA GLY A 264 18.57 12.38 -26.34
C GLY A 264 18.22 12.52 -27.81
N ASP A 265 16.93 12.72 -28.10
CA ASP A 265 16.43 12.74 -29.47
C ASP A 265 16.84 14.00 -30.23
N ALA A 266 16.84 15.18 -29.61
CA ALA A 266 17.26 16.41 -30.28
C ALA A 266 18.74 16.35 -30.73
N VAL A 267 19.61 15.79 -29.90
CA VAL A 267 21.05 15.62 -30.21
C VAL A 267 21.24 14.55 -31.28
N MET A 268 20.54 13.41 -31.16
CA MET A 268 20.63 12.34 -32.14
C MET A 268 20.06 12.77 -33.51
N GLU A 269 18.95 13.50 -33.53
CA GLU A 269 18.33 14.04 -34.74
C GLU A 269 19.22 15.10 -35.40
N ALA A 270 19.86 15.98 -34.63
CA ALA A 270 20.85 16.93 -35.16
C ALA A 270 22.06 16.21 -35.79
N ILE A 271 22.56 15.14 -35.16
CA ILE A 271 23.67 14.32 -35.68
C ILE A 271 23.23 13.56 -36.93
N VAL A 272 22.02 13.00 -36.97
CA VAL A 272 21.49 12.30 -38.15
C VAL A 272 21.27 13.27 -39.31
N LYS A 273 20.80 14.50 -39.05
CA LYS A 273 20.59 15.54 -40.07
C LYS A 273 21.89 16.09 -40.65
N THR A 274 23.00 16.03 -39.92
CA THR A 274 24.32 16.52 -40.36
C THR A 274 25.16 15.46 -41.08
N ARG A 275 24.70 14.20 -41.14
CA ARG A 275 25.39 13.14 -41.90
C ARG A 275 25.27 13.39 -43.40
N ASN A 276 26.41 13.43 -44.08
CA ASN A 276 26.50 13.46 -45.54
C ASN A 276 27.52 12.39 -45.98
N GLY A 277 27.09 11.45 -46.81
CA GLY A 277 27.92 10.34 -47.30
C GLY A 277 27.07 9.26 -47.97
N SER A 278 27.65 8.52 -48.91
CA SER A 278 26.93 7.52 -49.72
C SER A 278 26.48 6.27 -48.96
N VAL A 279 27.01 6.03 -47.75
CA VAL A 279 26.81 4.79 -46.98
C VAL A 279 25.84 4.95 -45.80
N LEU A 280 25.74 6.15 -45.21
CA LEU A 280 24.86 6.45 -44.07
C LEU A 280 23.95 7.63 -44.39
N GLY A 281 22.94 7.35 -45.22
CA GLY A 281 21.96 8.35 -45.67
C GLY A 281 20.81 8.59 -44.69
N LYS A 282 19.89 9.50 -45.07
CA LYS A 282 18.62 9.71 -44.36
C LYS A 282 17.82 8.41 -44.35
N GLY A 283 17.62 7.82 -43.16
CA GLY A 283 16.91 6.55 -42.96
C GLY A 283 17.80 5.37 -42.58
N SER A 284 19.13 5.53 -42.49
CA SER A 284 20.02 4.46 -42.01
C SER A 284 19.93 4.30 -40.49
N ILE A 285 19.54 3.10 -40.03
CA ILE A 285 19.51 2.73 -38.60
C ILE A 285 20.80 2.02 -38.23
N LEU A 286 21.60 2.63 -37.36
CA LEU A 286 22.78 2.00 -36.78
C LEU A 286 22.36 1.18 -35.56
N LYS A 287 22.49 -0.14 -35.65
CA LYS A 287 22.23 -1.05 -34.55
C LYS A 287 23.57 -1.52 -33.98
N MET A 288 23.85 -1.14 -32.74
CA MET A 288 25.09 -1.51 -32.05
C MET A 288 24.91 -2.89 -31.43
N TYR A 289 25.71 -3.86 -31.86
CA TYR A 289 25.74 -5.20 -31.27
C TYR A 289 26.91 -5.27 -30.29
N PHE A 290 26.59 -5.42 -29.01
CA PHE A 290 27.56 -5.90 -28.03
C PHE A 290 27.66 -7.41 -28.17
N PHE A 291 28.82 -7.88 -28.65
CA PHE A 291 29.19 -9.28 -28.49
C PHE A 291 29.99 -9.42 -27.18
N PRO A 292 29.73 -10.47 -26.37
CA PRO A 292 30.35 -10.67 -25.07
C PRO A 292 31.85 -10.94 -25.14
#